data_AF-A0A1Z9HTG0-F1
#
_entry.id   AF-A0A1Z9HTG0-F1
#
_cell.length_a   1.000
_cell.length_b   1.000
_cell.length_c   1.000
_cell.angle_alpha   90.00
_cell.angle_beta   90.00
_cell.angle_gamma   90.00
#
_symmetry.space_group_name_H-M   'P 1'
#
loop_
_entity.id
_entity.type
_entity.pdbx_description
1 polymer ?
#
loop_
_entity_poly.entity_id
_entity_poly.type
_entity_poly.pdbx_seq_one_letter_code
_entity_poly.pdbx_strand_id
1 'polypeptide(L)'
;MTKIKVLPHAQLCPDGLEFNAEKGISVCENLLNQDIDIEHACELSCACTTCHVIFTEGFNSLNESSDDEEDLLDKAWGLEPRSRLSCQTIVTDSDLEIEIPKYTINMVSENHPKAPRNEDKKISSIDFEISNKAANHLSAMLNSSDSSGIRISLEDSGCSGYAYKLDLVKNIEESDFSGTINGINLYIHDKSFTFLKGTKLDFIQKNLNEELVFNNPNVSAECGCGESFNFDSTLATELSSI
;
A
#
# COMPACT_ATOMS: atom_id res chain seq x y z
N MET A 1 -2.17 27.22 22.45
CA MET A 1 -2.50 25.79 22.61
C MET A 1 -1.80 25.09 21.48
N THR A 2 -1.08 24.01 21.77
CA THR A 2 -0.41 23.22 20.73
C THR A 2 -1.47 22.53 19.88
N LYS A 3 -1.27 22.48 18.58
CA LYS A 3 -2.16 21.80 17.64
C LYS A 3 -1.47 20.62 16.99
N ILE A 4 -2.25 19.58 16.72
CA ILE A 4 -1.88 18.52 15.78
C ILE A 4 -2.81 18.64 14.58
N LYS A 5 -2.22 18.68 13.40
CA LYS A 5 -2.92 18.57 12.12
C LYS A 5 -2.58 17.23 11.48
N VAL A 6 -3.58 16.39 11.32
CA VAL A 6 -3.49 15.11 10.60
C VAL A 6 -3.92 15.34 9.17
N LEU A 7 -3.03 15.01 8.23
CA LEU A 7 -3.36 15.08 6.81
C LEU A 7 -4.41 14.02 6.41
N PRO A 8 -5.15 14.25 5.31
CA PRO A 8 -6.16 13.31 4.84
C PRO A 8 -5.63 11.87 4.67
N HIS A 9 -6.29 10.92 5.32
CA HIS A 9 -5.99 9.50 5.26
C HIS A 9 -7.25 8.68 4.95
N ALA A 10 -7.19 7.81 3.93
CA ALA A 10 -8.36 7.18 3.32
C ALA A 10 -9.27 6.39 4.28
N GLN A 11 -8.71 5.81 5.35
CA GLN A 11 -9.46 4.97 6.29
C GLN A 11 -9.63 5.61 7.67
N LEU A 12 -8.60 6.32 8.15
CA LEU A 12 -8.55 6.80 9.53
C LEU A 12 -9.00 8.26 9.67
N CYS A 13 -8.78 9.07 8.64
CA CYS A 13 -9.10 10.49 8.69
C CYS A 13 -9.33 11.07 7.29
N PRO A 14 -10.42 10.71 6.58
CA PRO A 14 -10.57 10.96 5.14
C PRO A 14 -10.46 12.42 4.72
N ASP A 15 -10.92 13.34 5.57
CA ASP A 15 -10.90 14.79 5.31
C ASP A 15 -9.70 15.51 5.97
N GLY A 16 -8.86 14.76 6.69
CA GLY A 16 -7.90 15.33 7.64
C GLY A 16 -8.58 15.92 8.88
N LEU A 17 -7.78 16.23 9.90
CA LEU A 17 -8.31 16.82 11.14
C LEU A 17 -7.26 17.71 11.80
N GLU A 18 -7.66 18.90 12.25
CA GLU A 18 -6.85 19.74 13.12
C GLU A 18 -7.52 19.85 14.49
N PHE A 19 -6.77 19.59 15.55
CA PHE A 19 -7.28 19.63 16.91
C PHE A 19 -6.24 20.13 17.91
N ASN A 20 -6.70 20.54 19.10
CA ASN A 20 -5.82 20.95 20.18
C ASN A 20 -5.25 19.72 20.86
N ALA A 21 -3.92 19.64 20.96
CA ALA A 21 -3.22 18.52 21.56
C ALA A 21 -2.96 18.74 23.05
N GLU A 22 -3.10 17.66 23.83
CA GLU A 22 -2.64 17.59 25.21
C GLU A 22 -1.12 17.38 25.23
N LYS A 23 -0.43 18.25 25.98
CA LYS A 23 1.02 18.23 26.10
C LYS A 23 1.46 17.17 27.10
N GLY A 24 2.64 16.58 26.86
CA GLY A 24 3.25 15.62 27.77
C GLY A 24 2.72 14.18 27.64
N ILE A 25 1.76 13.93 26.75
CA ILE A 25 1.35 12.59 26.34
C ILE A 25 1.78 12.34 24.89
N SER A 26 1.68 11.09 24.44
CA SER A 26 2.13 10.72 23.10
C SER A 26 1.23 11.31 22.00
N VAL A 27 1.77 11.40 20.78
CA VAL A 27 0.99 11.71 19.58
C VAL A 27 -0.08 10.64 19.36
N CYS A 28 0.25 9.36 19.58
CA CYS A 28 -0.72 8.26 19.47
C CYS A 28 -1.92 8.46 20.42
N GLU A 29 -1.70 8.74 21.70
CA GLU A 29 -2.79 9.00 22.65
C GLU A 29 -3.63 10.22 22.26
N ASN A 30 -3.00 11.28 21.76
CA ASN A 30 -3.71 12.44 21.23
C ASN A 30 -4.62 12.08 20.04
N LEU A 31 -4.17 11.21 19.13
CA LEU A 31 -4.97 10.73 18.00
C LEU A 31 -6.16 9.88 18.47
N LEU A 32 -5.92 8.93 19.38
CA LEU A 32 -6.96 8.08 19.95
C LEU A 32 -8.04 8.90 20.68
N ASN A 33 -7.64 9.96 21.39
CA ASN A 33 -8.57 10.88 22.05
C ASN A 33 -9.47 11.67 21.09
N GLN A 34 -9.16 11.68 19.79
CA GLN A 34 -9.96 12.32 18.74
C GLN A 34 -10.62 11.29 17.81
N ASP A 35 -10.75 10.04 18.24
CA ASP A 35 -11.32 8.93 17.49
C ASP A 35 -10.56 8.59 16.18
N ILE A 36 -9.28 8.98 16.07
CA ILE A 36 -8.39 8.52 15.00
C ILE A 36 -7.73 7.22 15.46
N ASP A 37 -8.35 6.09 15.10
CA ASP A 37 -7.96 4.74 15.53
C ASP A 37 -6.71 4.22 14.80
N ILE A 38 -5.58 4.88 15.05
CA ILE A 38 -4.28 4.42 14.55
C ILE A 38 -3.91 3.09 15.21
N GLU A 39 -3.43 2.13 14.41
CA GLU A 39 -3.07 0.81 14.94
C GLU A 39 -1.87 0.91 15.92
N HIS A 40 -1.95 0.18 17.02
CA HIS A 40 -0.96 0.19 18.09
C HIS A 40 -0.84 -1.19 18.72
N ALA A 41 -0.51 -2.19 17.90
CA ALA A 41 -0.57 -3.61 18.24
C ALA A 41 0.25 -4.03 19.48
N CYS A 42 1.31 -3.29 19.81
CA CYS A 42 2.11 -3.52 21.01
C CYS A 42 1.63 -2.74 22.24
N GLU A 43 0.41 -2.17 22.19
CA GLU A 43 -0.16 -1.38 23.29
C GLU A 43 0.80 -0.26 23.75
N LEU A 44 1.31 0.52 22.80
CA LEU A 44 2.23 1.66 23.02
C LEU A 44 3.61 1.29 23.61
N SER A 45 3.95 0.00 23.69
CA SER A 45 5.18 -0.48 24.34
C SER A 45 6.45 -0.50 23.47
N CYS A 46 6.51 0.29 22.39
CA CYS A 46 7.65 0.32 21.45
C CYS A 46 8.12 -1.07 20.98
N ALA A 47 7.21 -1.92 20.51
CA ALA A 47 7.54 -3.26 20.03
C ALA A 47 7.00 -3.59 18.63
N CYS A 48 6.36 -2.63 17.95
CA CYS A 48 5.85 -2.78 16.58
C CYS A 48 5.94 -1.46 15.82
N THR A 49 5.68 -1.49 14.51
CA THR A 49 5.67 -0.31 13.64
C THR A 49 4.27 0.15 13.25
N THR A 50 3.22 -0.42 13.86
CA THR A 50 1.83 -0.16 13.47
C THR A 50 1.35 1.27 13.73
N CYS A 51 2.01 1.98 14.65
CA CYS A 51 1.70 3.36 14.98
C CYS A 51 2.59 4.38 14.26
N HIS A 52 3.28 3.96 13.21
CA HIS A 52 4.19 4.79 12.42
C HIS A 52 3.45 6.00 11.82
N VAL A 53 4.05 7.18 11.97
CA VAL A 53 3.60 8.45 11.37
C VAL A 53 4.81 9.20 10.80
N ILE A 54 4.55 10.11 9.86
CA ILE A 54 5.56 10.95 9.22
C ILE A 54 5.25 12.40 9.55
N PHE A 55 6.24 13.16 10.03
CA PHE A 55 6.05 14.57 10.39
C PHE A 55 6.39 15.49 9.23
N THR A 56 5.42 16.21 8.69
CA THR A 56 5.65 17.26 7.70
C THR A 56 6.10 18.55 8.40
N GLU A 57 5.51 18.89 9.56
CA GLU A 57 5.89 20.04 10.39
C GLU A 57 6.16 19.66 11.85
N GLY A 58 7.01 20.46 12.52
CA GLY A 58 7.24 20.32 13.96
C GLY A 58 8.19 19.20 14.41
N PHE A 59 8.75 18.39 13.51
CA PHE A 59 9.65 17.26 13.83
C PHE A 59 10.81 17.63 14.79
N ASN A 60 11.45 18.78 14.58
CA ASN A 60 12.60 19.21 15.40
C ASN A 60 12.22 19.58 16.85
N SER A 61 10.94 19.63 17.18
CA SER A 61 10.44 19.92 18.53
C SER A 61 10.15 18.65 19.36
N LEU A 62 10.28 17.48 18.75
CA LEU A 62 10.03 16.19 19.37
C LEU A 62 11.18 15.77 20.28
N ASN A 63 10.91 14.85 21.21
CA ASN A 63 11.96 14.13 21.93
C ASN A 63 12.84 13.33 20.96
N GLU A 64 14.10 13.08 21.33
CA GLU A 64 14.97 12.17 20.60
C GLU A 64 14.35 10.76 20.55
N SER A 65 14.55 10.07 19.43
CA SER A 65 14.21 8.66 19.28
C SER A 65 15.23 7.79 20.02
N SER A 66 14.75 6.67 20.55
CA SER A 66 15.61 5.64 21.16
C SER A 66 16.14 4.67 20.10
N ASP A 67 17.25 4.00 20.40
CA ASP A 67 17.80 2.95 19.52
C ASP A 67 16.74 1.86 19.18
N ASP A 68 15.94 1.44 20.17
CA ASP A 68 14.85 0.46 19.96
C ASP A 68 13.76 0.98 19.00
N GLU A 69 13.53 2.30 18.97
CA GLU A 69 12.56 2.92 18.06
C GLU A 69 13.11 2.91 16.64
N GLU A 70 14.38 3.30 16.46
CA GLU A 70 15.06 3.30 15.16
C GLU A 70 15.16 1.88 14.57
N ASP A 71 15.52 0.88 15.38
CA ASP A 71 15.59 -0.53 14.99
C ASP A 71 14.22 -1.11 14.53
N LEU A 72 13.13 -0.51 15.00
CA LEU A 72 11.78 -0.83 14.55
C LEU A 72 11.43 -0.04 13.29
N LEU A 73 11.72 1.26 13.24
CA LEU A 73 11.43 2.13 12.09
C LEU A 73 12.10 1.63 10.82
N ASP A 74 13.29 1.02 10.90
CA ASP A 74 13.95 0.31 9.78
C ASP A 74 13.06 -0.76 9.10
N LYS A 75 12.04 -1.24 9.81
CA LYS A 75 11.09 -2.27 9.36
C LYS A 75 9.69 -1.70 9.12
N ALA A 76 9.52 -0.38 9.22
CA ALA A 76 8.25 0.28 8.95
C ALA A 76 8.00 0.40 7.44
N TRP A 77 6.73 0.38 7.06
CA TRP A 77 6.33 0.62 5.67
C TRP A 77 6.40 2.12 5.35
N GLY A 78 6.98 2.50 4.21
CA GLY A 78 7.08 3.91 3.81
C GLY A 78 7.95 4.75 4.75
N LEU A 79 9.09 4.21 5.20
CA LEU A 79 10.02 4.93 6.07
C LEU A 79 10.57 6.18 5.38
N GLU A 80 10.47 7.33 6.06
CA GLU A 80 11.00 8.63 5.65
C GLU A 80 11.93 9.21 6.73
N PRO A 81 12.78 10.21 6.40
CA PRO A 81 13.68 10.85 7.36
C PRO A 81 13.00 11.51 8.57
N ARG A 82 11.69 11.79 8.47
CA ARG A 82 10.88 12.41 9.52
C ARG A 82 9.84 11.44 10.09
N SER A 83 10.05 10.15 9.87
CA SER A 83 9.24 9.09 10.47
C SER A 83 9.51 8.95 11.96
N ARG A 84 8.46 8.64 12.72
CA ARG A 84 8.55 8.21 14.12
C ARG A 84 7.44 7.22 14.45
N LEU A 85 7.60 6.50 15.56
CA LEU A 85 6.50 5.77 16.18
C LEU A 85 5.68 6.76 17.01
N SER A 86 4.41 7.00 16.62
CA SER A 86 3.58 8.01 17.29
C SER A 86 3.38 7.75 18.79
N CYS A 87 3.51 6.49 19.23
CA CYS A 87 3.46 6.11 20.65
C CYS A 87 4.70 6.54 21.45
N GLN A 88 5.84 6.80 20.79
CA GLN A 88 7.09 7.23 21.42
C GLN A 88 7.34 8.75 21.29
N THR A 89 6.58 9.42 20.42
CA THR A 89 6.68 10.89 20.25
C THR A 89 5.80 11.63 21.23
N ILE A 90 6.39 12.49 22.05
CA ILE A 90 5.70 13.27 23.07
C ILE A 90 5.39 14.67 22.55
N VAL A 91 4.14 15.11 22.73
CA VAL A 91 3.71 16.45 22.32
C VAL A 91 4.28 17.52 23.25
N THR A 92 4.93 18.53 22.66
CA THR A 92 5.53 19.67 23.37
C THR A 92 4.76 20.98 23.09
N ASP A 93 5.44 22.13 23.08
CA ASP A 93 4.84 23.44 22.88
C ASP A 93 4.65 23.83 21.41
N SER A 94 5.20 23.06 20.47
CA SER A 94 5.18 23.37 19.04
C SER A 94 4.05 22.64 18.32
N ASP A 95 3.42 23.32 17.37
CA ASP A 95 2.42 22.71 16.50
C ASP A 95 3.05 21.62 15.62
N LEU A 96 2.29 20.56 15.37
CA LEU A 96 2.72 19.38 14.62
C LEU A 96 1.79 19.19 13.43
N GLU A 97 2.36 18.79 12.29
CA GLU A 97 1.61 18.30 11.15
C GLU A 97 2.13 16.91 10.79
N ILE A 98 1.22 15.95 10.67
CA ILE A 98 1.55 14.54 10.47
C ILE A 98 0.77 13.93 9.31
N GLU A 99 1.43 13.00 8.63
CA GLU A 99 0.85 12.06 7.68
C GLU A 99 0.84 10.67 8.30
N ILE A 100 -0.28 9.95 8.14
CA ILE A 100 -0.38 8.54 8.49
C ILE A 100 -0.15 7.73 7.21
N PRO A 101 0.86 6.85 7.16
CA PRO A 101 1.11 5.98 6.02
C PRO A 101 -0.11 5.14 5.67
N LYS A 102 -0.31 4.87 4.38
CA LYS A 102 -1.45 4.09 3.89
C LYS A 102 -1.49 2.65 4.41
N TYR A 103 -0.34 2.10 4.77
CA TYR A 103 -0.16 0.72 5.21
C TYR A 103 0.84 0.65 6.36
N THR A 104 0.72 -0.39 7.19
CA THR A 104 1.57 -0.63 8.35
C THR A 104 1.99 -2.11 8.39
N ILE A 105 3.10 -2.42 9.07
CA ILE A 105 3.57 -3.79 9.27
C ILE A 105 3.38 -4.16 10.74
N ASN A 106 2.59 -5.21 11.02
CA ASN A 106 2.40 -5.71 12.37
C ASN A 106 3.35 -6.87 12.65
N MET A 107 4.27 -6.69 13.61
CA MET A 107 5.35 -7.63 13.92
C MET A 107 5.15 -8.44 15.21
N VAL A 108 4.12 -8.14 16.02
CA VAL A 108 4.02 -8.61 17.43
C VAL A 108 3.12 -9.82 17.62
N SER A 109 2.34 -10.25 16.62
CA SER A 109 1.44 -11.40 16.77
C SER A 109 1.85 -12.64 15.96
N GLU A 110 1.88 -13.81 16.61
CA GLU A 110 1.81 -15.16 15.99
C GLU A 110 0.47 -15.45 15.28
N ASN A 111 -0.42 -14.46 15.24
CA ASN A 111 -1.46 -14.39 14.22
C ASN A 111 -0.98 -13.41 13.17
N HIS A 112 -0.84 -13.91 11.95
CA HIS A 112 -0.67 -13.18 10.70
C HIS A 112 -1.24 -11.74 10.76
N PRO A 113 -0.69 -10.79 9.97
CA PRO A 113 -1.45 -9.58 9.67
C PRO A 113 -2.85 -10.05 9.31
N LYS A 114 -3.89 -9.57 10.01
CA LYS A 114 -5.22 -9.75 9.46
C LYS A 114 -5.20 -8.91 8.19
N ALA A 115 -4.83 -9.57 7.09
CA ALA A 115 -5.26 -9.25 5.76
C ALA A 115 -6.68 -8.69 5.92
N PRO A 116 -6.98 -7.50 5.35
CA PRO A 116 -8.30 -6.92 5.47
C PRO A 116 -9.32 -8.03 5.30
N ARG A 117 -10.25 -8.15 6.26
CA ARG A 117 -11.29 -9.19 6.22
C ARG A 117 -11.83 -9.18 4.80
N ASN A 118 -12.08 -10.34 4.20
CA ASN A 118 -12.38 -10.55 2.77
C ASN A 118 -13.38 -9.54 2.12
N GLU A 119 -14.08 -8.75 2.92
CA GLU A 119 -14.96 -7.65 2.53
C GLU A 119 -14.24 -6.32 2.18
N ASP A 120 -13.03 -6.05 2.70
CA ASP A 120 -12.29 -4.76 2.57
C ASP A 120 -11.18 -4.78 1.51
N LYS A 121 -10.71 -5.95 1.08
CA LYS A 121 -9.71 -6.13 0.00
C LYS A 121 -10.35 -5.98 -1.39
N LYS A 122 -11.07 -4.88 -1.64
CA LYS A 122 -11.75 -4.66 -2.92
C LYS A 122 -10.90 -3.88 -3.92
N ILE A 123 -10.84 -4.38 -5.13
CA ILE A 123 -10.35 -3.66 -6.32
C ILE A 123 -11.55 -2.94 -6.93
N SER A 124 -11.43 -1.63 -7.09
CA SER A 124 -12.42 -0.83 -7.81
C SER A 124 -11.91 -0.43 -9.21
N SER A 125 -12.79 0.10 -10.04
CA SER A 125 -12.42 0.63 -11.35
C SER A 125 -11.49 1.84 -11.31
N ILE A 126 -11.27 2.44 -10.13
CA ILE A 126 -10.28 3.50 -9.94
C ILE A 126 -8.89 2.92 -9.67
N ASP A 127 -8.82 1.71 -9.11
CA ASP A 127 -7.57 1.02 -8.78
C ASP A 127 -7.03 0.24 -9.97
N PHE A 128 -7.91 -0.33 -10.80
CA PHE A 128 -7.50 -1.08 -11.99
C PHE A 128 -8.59 -1.08 -13.05
N GLU A 129 -8.23 -0.79 -14.29
CA GLU A 129 -9.14 -0.80 -15.43
C GLU A 129 -8.83 -1.98 -16.37
N ILE A 130 -9.88 -2.66 -16.86
CA ILE A 130 -9.76 -3.64 -17.94
C ILE A 130 -10.58 -3.11 -19.11
N SER A 131 -9.98 -2.92 -20.29
CA SER A 131 -10.72 -2.49 -21.48
C SER A 131 -11.72 -3.57 -21.92
N ASN A 132 -12.76 -3.18 -22.68
CA ASN A 132 -13.71 -4.15 -23.25
C ASN A 132 -13.01 -5.21 -24.14
N LYS A 133 -11.94 -4.82 -24.85
CA LYS A 133 -11.20 -5.76 -25.71
C LYS A 133 -10.44 -6.78 -24.86
N ALA A 134 -9.76 -6.31 -23.82
CA ALA A 134 -9.08 -7.19 -22.87
C ALA A 134 -10.07 -8.11 -22.15
N ALA A 135 -11.19 -7.57 -21.65
CA ALA A 135 -12.21 -8.36 -20.98
C ALA A 135 -12.77 -9.47 -21.88
N ASN A 136 -13.03 -9.18 -23.17
CA ASN A 136 -13.48 -10.20 -24.12
C ASN A 136 -12.41 -11.29 -24.35
N HIS A 137 -11.15 -10.91 -24.49
CA HIS A 137 -10.05 -11.86 -24.66
C HIS A 137 -9.87 -12.75 -23.42
N LEU A 138 -9.84 -12.14 -22.23
CA LEU A 138 -9.72 -12.84 -20.95
C LEU A 138 -10.92 -13.75 -20.69
N SER A 139 -12.14 -13.32 -21.03
CA SER A 139 -13.34 -14.16 -20.96
C SER A 139 -13.21 -15.40 -21.84
N ALA A 140 -12.68 -15.25 -23.06
CA ALA A 140 -12.44 -16.38 -23.94
C ALA A 140 -11.40 -17.35 -23.38
N MET A 141 -10.32 -16.84 -22.78
CA MET A 141 -9.31 -17.66 -22.09
C MET A 141 -9.94 -18.44 -20.92
N LEU A 142 -10.71 -17.76 -20.07
CA LEU A 142 -11.39 -18.39 -18.92
C LEU A 142 -12.41 -19.45 -19.33
N ASN A 143 -13.18 -19.21 -20.40
CA ASN A 143 -14.14 -20.20 -20.92
C ASN A 143 -13.47 -21.45 -21.50
N SER A 144 -12.19 -21.34 -21.91
CA SER A 144 -11.39 -22.45 -22.42
C SER A 144 -10.62 -23.19 -21.32
N SER A 145 -10.64 -22.68 -20.09
CA SER A 145 -10.05 -23.29 -18.91
C SER A 145 -11.12 -23.63 -17.87
N ASP A 146 -10.73 -24.32 -16.80
CA ASP A 146 -11.59 -24.55 -15.64
C ASP A 146 -11.31 -23.49 -14.57
N SER A 147 -11.18 -22.22 -14.96
CA SER A 147 -10.78 -21.10 -14.09
C SER A 147 -11.92 -20.10 -13.95
N SER A 148 -12.03 -19.46 -12.78
CA SER A 148 -13.12 -18.54 -12.44
C SER A 148 -12.69 -17.07 -12.42
N GLY A 149 -11.40 -16.79 -12.60
CA GLY A 149 -10.87 -15.43 -12.68
C GLY A 149 -9.40 -15.40 -13.07
N ILE A 150 -8.84 -14.19 -13.09
CA ILE A 150 -7.43 -13.94 -13.36
C ILE A 150 -6.74 -13.38 -12.13
N ARG A 151 -5.50 -13.80 -11.87
CA ARG A 151 -4.62 -13.17 -10.90
C ARG A 151 -3.51 -12.43 -11.62
N ILE A 152 -3.24 -11.20 -11.19
CA ILE A 152 -2.11 -10.40 -11.67
C ILE A 152 -1.13 -10.21 -10.53
N SER A 153 0.15 -10.48 -10.78
CA SER A 153 1.24 -10.23 -9.85
C SER A 153 2.46 -9.66 -10.58
N LEU A 154 3.39 -9.11 -9.82
CA LEU A 154 4.72 -8.72 -10.30
C LEU A 154 5.72 -9.82 -9.97
N GLU A 155 6.61 -10.12 -10.91
CA GLU A 155 7.72 -11.05 -10.71
C GLU A 155 9.05 -10.43 -11.15
N ASP A 156 10.14 -10.85 -10.51
CA ASP A 156 11.48 -10.43 -10.90
C ASP A 156 11.84 -11.00 -12.27
N SER A 157 12.19 -10.11 -13.20
CA SER A 157 12.53 -10.46 -14.59
C SER A 157 14.04 -10.47 -14.87
N GLY A 158 14.87 -10.22 -13.84
CA GLY A 158 16.33 -10.19 -13.95
C GLY A 158 16.95 -8.94 -13.33
N CYS A 159 18.17 -8.58 -13.77
CA CYS A 159 19.11 -7.73 -13.01
C CYS A 159 18.62 -6.35 -12.53
N SER A 160 17.48 -5.80 -12.99
CA SER A 160 16.99 -4.52 -12.45
C SER A 160 15.49 -4.26 -12.60
N GLY A 161 14.64 -5.24 -12.97
CA GLY A 161 13.24 -4.95 -13.32
C GLY A 161 12.23 -6.07 -13.14
N TYR A 162 10.96 -5.69 -13.26
CA TYR A 162 9.78 -6.51 -13.01
C TYR A 162 9.06 -6.88 -14.31
N ALA A 163 8.34 -7.99 -14.27
CA ALA A 163 7.40 -8.38 -15.31
C ALA A 163 5.99 -8.56 -14.70
N TYR A 164 4.97 -8.32 -15.53
CA TYR A 164 3.60 -8.68 -15.17
C TYR A 164 3.41 -10.18 -15.39
N LYS A 165 2.92 -10.86 -14.37
CA LYS A 165 2.47 -12.24 -14.45
C LYS A 165 0.94 -12.28 -14.39
N LEU A 166 0.34 -12.99 -15.32
CA LEU A 166 -1.10 -13.25 -15.36
C LEU A 166 -1.37 -14.75 -15.25
N ASP A 167 -2.05 -15.15 -14.18
CA ASP A 167 -2.44 -16.53 -13.92
C ASP A 167 -3.96 -16.72 -14.05
N LEU A 168 -4.41 -17.81 -14.66
CA LEU A 168 -5.83 -18.20 -14.67
C LEU A 168 -6.15 -19.03 -13.42
N VAL A 169 -6.91 -18.47 -12.48
CA VAL A 169 -7.12 -19.08 -11.16
C VAL A 169 -8.58 -19.50 -10.95
N LYS A 170 -8.78 -20.56 -10.16
CA LYS A 170 -10.12 -21.05 -9.78
C LYS A 170 -10.68 -20.34 -8.56
N ASN A 171 -9.81 -20.05 -7.61
CA ASN A 171 -10.16 -19.52 -6.30
C ASN A 171 -9.27 -18.33 -5.98
N ILE A 172 -9.82 -17.40 -5.21
CA ILE A 172 -9.10 -16.33 -4.55
C ILE A 172 -8.19 -16.90 -3.44
N GLU A 173 -7.03 -16.28 -3.21
CA GLU A 173 -6.16 -16.55 -2.06
C GLU A 173 -6.31 -15.50 -0.97
N GLU A 174 -5.93 -15.82 0.27
CA GLU A 174 -6.05 -14.91 1.42
C GLU A 174 -5.24 -13.61 1.25
N SER A 175 -4.14 -13.67 0.50
CA SER A 175 -3.30 -12.52 0.16
C SER A 175 -3.85 -11.66 -0.99
N ASP A 176 -4.92 -12.05 -1.68
CA ASP A 176 -5.41 -11.33 -2.85
C ASP A 176 -6.33 -10.14 -2.50
N PHE A 177 -6.11 -9.01 -3.18
CA PHE A 177 -7.16 -8.05 -3.47
C PHE A 177 -8.06 -8.62 -4.56
N SER A 178 -9.37 -8.39 -4.47
CA SER A 178 -10.33 -8.92 -5.43
C SER A 178 -11.35 -7.90 -5.91
N GLY A 179 -11.76 -8.00 -7.15
CA GLY A 179 -12.84 -7.19 -7.71
C GLY A 179 -13.40 -7.81 -8.97
N THR A 180 -14.58 -7.34 -9.38
CA THR A 180 -15.15 -7.69 -10.69
C THR A 180 -15.07 -6.47 -11.58
N ILE A 181 -14.18 -6.50 -12.58
CA ILE A 181 -13.95 -5.39 -13.51
C ILE A 181 -14.37 -5.84 -14.91
N ASN A 182 -15.35 -5.16 -15.51
CA ASN A 182 -15.92 -5.51 -16.81
C ASN A 182 -16.30 -6.99 -16.96
N GLY A 183 -16.88 -7.57 -15.91
CA GLY A 183 -17.33 -8.96 -15.89
C GLY A 183 -16.23 -10.00 -15.65
N ILE A 184 -14.97 -9.57 -15.46
CA ILE A 184 -13.85 -10.44 -15.11
C ILE A 184 -13.63 -10.40 -13.60
N ASN A 185 -13.57 -11.56 -12.97
CA ASN A 185 -13.06 -11.67 -11.61
C ASN A 185 -11.54 -11.49 -11.65
N LEU A 186 -11.09 -10.36 -11.08
CA LEU A 186 -9.71 -9.95 -11.01
C LEU A 186 -9.21 -10.11 -9.58
N TYR A 187 -8.04 -10.72 -9.45
CA TYR A 187 -7.28 -10.85 -8.23
C TYR A 187 -5.92 -10.20 -8.40
N ILE A 188 -5.45 -9.49 -7.37
CA ILE A 188 -4.11 -8.91 -7.35
C ILE A 188 -3.46 -9.29 -6.03
N HIS A 189 -2.30 -9.94 -6.09
CA HIS A 189 -1.56 -10.29 -4.88
C HIS A 189 -1.22 -9.00 -4.10
N ASP A 190 -1.37 -9.01 -2.76
CA ASP A 190 -1.20 -7.81 -1.92
C ASP A 190 0.13 -7.07 -2.15
N LYS A 191 1.25 -7.77 -2.18
CA LYS A 191 2.59 -7.23 -2.49
C LYS A 191 2.66 -6.52 -3.85
N SER A 192 1.81 -6.88 -4.81
CA SER A 192 1.77 -6.26 -6.15
C SER A 192 0.73 -5.14 -6.26
N PHE A 193 -0.26 -5.09 -5.36
CA PHE A 193 -1.42 -4.21 -5.48
C PHE A 193 -1.05 -2.73 -5.56
N THR A 194 -0.18 -2.27 -4.66
CA THR A 194 0.26 -0.86 -4.63
C THR A 194 0.87 -0.41 -5.95
N PHE A 195 1.70 -1.27 -6.58
CA PHE A 195 2.39 -0.98 -7.84
C PHE A 195 1.48 -1.06 -9.06
N LEU A 196 0.36 -1.76 -8.94
CA LEU A 196 -0.62 -1.95 -10.00
C LEU A 196 -1.77 -0.92 -9.93
N LYS A 197 -1.82 -0.06 -8.91
CA LYS A 197 -2.86 0.97 -8.79
C LYS A 197 -2.85 1.95 -9.96
N GLY A 198 -4.02 2.21 -10.51
CA GLY A 198 -4.24 3.03 -11.69
C GLY A 198 -3.86 2.35 -13.01
N THR A 199 -3.46 1.07 -12.99
CA THR A 199 -3.08 0.36 -14.20
C THR A 199 -4.29 0.08 -15.07
N LYS A 200 -4.10 0.26 -16.38
CA LYS A 200 -5.10 -0.09 -17.39
C LYS A 200 -4.61 -1.22 -18.28
N LEU A 201 -5.32 -2.34 -18.22
CA LEU A 201 -5.12 -3.50 -19.07
C LEU A 201 -5.95 -3.36 -20.36
N ASP A 202 -5.27 -3.40 -21.51
CA ASP A 202 -5.89 -3.41 -22.83
C ASP A 202 -5.43 -4.62 -23.64
N PHE A 203 -6.11 -4.88 -24.77
CA PHE A 203 -5.74 -5.93 -25.71
C PHE A 203 -5.65 -5.34 -27.12
N ILE A 204 -4.46 -5.44 -27.70
CA ILE A 204 -4.14 -4.88 -29.01
C ILE A 204 -3.90 -6.04 -29.97
N GLN A 205 -4.65 -6.00 -31.08
CA GLN A 205 -4.45 -6.90 -32.22
C GLN A 205 -3.92 -6.07 -33.39
N LYS A 206 -2.67 -6.32 -33.79
CA LYS A 206 -2.01 -5.68 -34.94
C LYS A 206 -1.46 -6.75 -35.87
N ASN A 207 -2.06 -6.87 -37.06
CA ASN A 207 -1.73 -7.89 -38.07
C ASN A 207 -1.86 -9.32 -37.52
N LEU A 208 -0.73 -10.00 -37.32
CA LEU A 208 -0.64 -11.37 -36.79
C LEU A 208 -0.29 -11.39 -35.28
N ASN A 209 -0.02 -10.24 -34.68
CA ASN A 209 0.37 -10.15 -33.27
C ASN A 209 -0.84 -9.76 -32.42
N GLU A 210 -1.01 -10.49 -31.33
CA GLU A 210 -2.02 -10.29 -30.29
C GLU A 210 -1.29 -10.14 -28.96
N GLU A 211 -1.58 -9.08 -28.23
CA GLU A 211 -0.84 -8.74 -27.02
C GLU A 211 -1.75 -8.07 -25.98
N LEU A 212 -1.60 -8.50 -24.73
CA LEU A 212 -2.13 -7.81 -23.56
C LEU A 212 -1.15 -6.69 -23.18
N VAL A 213 -1.65 -5.46 -23.14
CA VAL A 213 -0.84 -4.27 -22.88
C VAL A 213 -1.25 -3.66 -21.56
N PHE A 214 -0.28 -3.51 -20.66
CA PHE A 214 -0.44 -2.91 -19.36
C PHE A 214 0.03 -1.46 -19.42
N ASN A 215 -0.88 -0.51 -19.24
CA ASN A 215 -0.54 0.90 -19.13
C ASN A 215 -0.53 1.25 -17.65
N ASN A 216 0.63 1.17 -17.01
CA ASN A 216 0.78 1.39 -15.58
C ASN A 216 1.42 2.76 -15.30
N PRO A 217 0.71 3.69 -14.63
CA PRO A 217 1.22 5.03 -14.38
C PRO A 217 2.41 5.08 -13.40
N ASN A 218 2.66 3.99 -12.67
CA ASN A 218 3.75 3.91 -11.70
C ASN A 218 5.08 3.47 -12.33
N VAL A 219 5.06 2.98 -13.58
CA VAL A 219 6.26 2.56 -14.30
C VAL A 219 7.10 3.78 -14.69
N SER A 220 8.37 3.77 -14.30
CA SER A 220 9.35 4.84 -14.56
C SER A 220 10.16 4.60 -15.83
N ALA A 221 10.40 3.35 -16.19
CA ALA A 221 11.14 2.96 -17.37
C ALA A 221 10.72 1.57 -17.86
N GLU A 222 10.63 1.39 -19.18
CA GLU A 222 10.37 0.11 -19.83
C GLU A 222 11.57 -0.32 -20.67
N CYS A 223 11.88 -1.62 -20.67
CA CYS A 223 12.87 -2.19 -21.57
C CYS A 223 12.39 -2.03 -23.02
N GLY A 224 13.30 -1.82 -23.96
CA GLY A 224 12.96 -1.63 -25.38
C GLY A 224 12.24 -2.81 -26.05
N CYS A 225 12.21 -3.99 -25.42
CA CYS A 225 11.41 -5.14 -25.84
C CYS A 225 9.99 -5.20 -25.22
N GLY A 226 9.69 -4.36 -24.23
CA GLY A 226 8.39 -4.31 -23.53
C GLY A 226 8.15 -5.44 -22.51
N GLU A 227 9.11 -6.36 -22.34
CA GLU A 227 8.94 -7.54 -21.49
C GLU A 227 9.23 -7.27 -20.00
N SER A 228 9.87 -6.15 -19.69
CA SER A 228 10.21 -5.76 -18.32
C SER A 228 10.23 -4.25 -18.12
N PHE A 229 10.03 -3.84 -16.87
CA PHE A 229 9.92 -2.45 -16.48
C PHE A 229 10.39 -2.21 -15.06
N ASN A 230 10.65 -0.95 -14.74
CA ASN A 230 11.07 -0.49 -13.42
C ASN A 230 10.06 0.50 -12.86
N PHE A 231 10.01 0.58 -11.53
CA PHE A 231 9.35 1.65 -10.79
C PHE A 231 10.37 2.72 -10.38
N ASP A 232 9.91 3.90 -9.96
CA ASP A 232 10.84 4.91 -9.42
C ASP A 232 11.55 4.35 -8.17
N SER A 233 12.74 4.89 -7.87
CA SER A 233 13.64 4.44 -6.81
C SER A 233 12.98 4.37 -5.42
N THR A 234 12.00 5.23 -5.13
CA THR A 234 11.23 5.19 -3.87
C THR A 234 10.30 3.98 -3.77
N LEU A 235 9.80 3.47 -4.91
CA LEU A 235 8.92 2.29 -5.01
C LEU A 235 9.74 0.99 -5.24
N ALA A 236 10.89 1.07 -5.90
CA ALA A 236 11.73 -0.09 -6.19
C ALA A 236 12.40 -0.70 -4.94
N THR A 237 12.75 0.11 -3.94
CA THR A 237 13.29 -0.38 -2.65
C THR A 237 12.27 -1.26 -1.90
N GLU A 238 10.97 -0.96 -2.02
CA GLU A 238 9.87 -1.72 -1.41
C GLU A 238 9.67 -3.12 -2.02
N LEU A 239 10.00 -3.31 -3.31
CA LEU A 239 9.90 -4.61 -3.99
C LEU A 239 11.12 -5.51 -3.74
N SER A 240 12.30 -4.94 -3.47
CA SER A 240 13.52 -5.72 -3.21
C SER A 240 13.57 -6.40 -1.84
N SER A 241 12.59 -6.12 -0.98
CA SER A 241 12.41 -6.70 0.36
C SER A 241 11.39 -7.86 0.38
N ILE A 242 10.96 -8.32 -0.80
CA ILE A 242 9.93 -9.35 -1.01
C ILE A 242 10.46 -10.77 -0.81
#